data_AF-A0A480AER4-F1
#
_entry.id   AF-A0A480AER4-F1
#
_cell.length_a   1.000
_cell.length_b   1.000
_cell.length_c   1.000
_cell.angle_alpha   90.00
_cell.angle_beta   90.00
_cell.angle_gamma   90.00
#
_symmetry.space_group_name_H-M   'P 1'
#
loop_
_entity.id
_entity.type
_entity.pdbx_description
1 polymer ?
#
loop_
_entity_poly.entity_id
_entity_poly.type
_entity_poly.pdbx_seq_one_letter_code
_entity_poly.pdbx_strand_id
1 'polypeptide(L)'
;MALSFMFLASKGFKFMEQWQKDLIDMIENVADEVEQFFLGMNDMVDAFFEFAEEITEEVQSTYVADIDNFARLHEQFLQELAEPILEIYWELEDINITEDVDPGFPYAVEATIKKNAACIGCSHYHGQVYGGNLLVCAMHPHGWDDQNCPDWEKEIEC
;
A
#
# COMPACT_ATOMS: atom_id res chain seq x y z
N MET A 1 -37.84 -3.52 -34.00
CA MET A 1 -36.53 -3.92 -33.44
C MET A 1 -35.43 -2.89 -33.68
N ALA A 2 -35.18 -2.42 -34.92
CA ALA A 2 -34.08 -1.49 -35.21
C ALA A 2 -34.13 -0.14 -34.45
N LEU A 3 -35.32 0.44 -34.24
CA LEU A 3 -35.49 1.70 -33.51
C LEU A 3 -35.11 1.61 -32.02
N SER A 4 -35.34 0.46 -31.37
CA SER A 4 -34.93 0.23 -29.97
C SER A 4 -33.41 0.15 -29.82
N PHE A 5 -32.71 -0.47 -30.78
CA PHE A 5 -31.25 -0.56 -30.76
C PHE A 5 -30.57 0.80 -30.95
N MET A 6 -31.07 1.64 -31.87
CA MET A 6 -30.53 3.00 -32.04
C MET A 6 -30.74 3.88 -30.80
N PHE A 7 -31.87 3.72 -30.10
CA PHE A 7 -32.15 4.48 -28.88
C PHE A 7 -31.24 4.08 -27.71
N LEU A 8 -30.94 2.78 -27.58
CA LEU A 8 -30.00 2.29 -26.56
C LEU A 8 -28.56 2.72 -26.84
N ALA A 9 -28.11 2.67 -28.11
CA ALA A 9 -26.79 3.17 -28.50
C ALA A 9 -26.64 4.67 -28.26
N SER A 10 -27.67 5.48 -28.57
CA SER A 10 -27.66 6.92 -28.31
C SER A 10 -27.63 7.25 -26.81
N LYS A 11 -28.32 6.46 -25.97
CA LYS A 11 -28.26 6.61 -24.51
C LYS A 11 -26.88 6.23 -23.95
N GLY A 12 -26.28 5.14 -24.43
CA GLY A 12 -24.94 4.73 -24.00
C GLY A 12 -23.86 5.76 -24.36
N PHE A 13 -23.95 6.34 -25.55
CA PHE A 13 -23.07 7.42 -25.99
C PHE A 13 -23.18 8.66 -25.09
N LYS A 14 -24.41 9.13 -24.79
CA LYS A 14 -24.62 10.28 -23.90
C LYS A 14 -24.20 10.02 -22.44
N PHE A 15 -24.36 8.79 -21.97
CA PHE A 15 -23.90 8.39 -20.64
C PHE A 15 -22.36 8.47 -20.53
N MET A 16 -21.65 7.99 -21.56
CA MET A 16 -20.19 7.99 -21.60
C MET A 16 -19.62 9.40 -21.68
N GLU A 17 -20.23 10.30 -22.46
CA GLU A 17 -19.82 11.70 -22.53
C GLU A 17 -20.05 12.45 -21.21
N GLN A 18 -21.15 12.18 -20.51
CA GLN A 18 -21.41 12.83 -19.22
C GLN A 18 -20.47 12.31 -18.13
N TRP A 19 -20.26 11.00 -18.06
CA TRP A 19 -19.34 10.40 -17.10
C TRP A 19 -17.89 10.89 -17.29
N GLN A 20 -17.44 11.05 -18.54
CA GLN A 20 -16.11 11.61 -18.81
C GLN A 20 -15.96 13.04 -18.31
N LYS A 21 -17.01 13.87 -18.45
CA LYS A 21 -17.00 15.25 -17.93
C LYS A 21 -16.99 15.26 -16.41
N ASP A 22 -17.87 14.47 -15.79
CA ASP A 22 -17.96 14.40 -14.33
C ASP A 22 -16.64 13.91 -13.70
N LEU A 23 -15.91 13.01 -14.37
CA LEU A 23 -14.59 12.54 -13.93
C LEU A 23 -13.51 13.63 -14.04
N ILE A 24 -13.46 14.35 -15.17
CA ILE A 24 -12.48 15.43 -15.37
C ILE A 24 -12.72 16.53 -14.35
N ASP A 25 -13.98 16.95 -14.16
CA ASP A 25 -14.35 17.97 -13.20
C ASP A 25 -13.96 17.54 -11.76
N MET A 26 -14.14 16.27 -11.40
CA MET A 26 -13.71 15.76 -10.10
C MET A 26 -12.17 15.80 -9.93
N ILE A 27 -11.42 15.40 -10.95
CA ILE A 27 -9.95 15.39 -10.90
C ILE A 27 -9.41 16.81 -10.79
N GLU A 28 -9.97 17.76 -11.54
CA GLU A 28 -9.59 19.18 -11.47
C GLU A 28 -9.83 19.76 -10.07
N ASN A 29 -10.99 19.50 -9.47
CA ASN A 29 -11.29 19.94 -8.11
C ASN A 29 -10.33 19.34 -7.07
N VAL A 30 -10.01 18.04 -7.19
CA VAL A 30 -9.07 17.39 -6.26
C VAL A 30 -7.64 17.91 -6.45
N ALA A 31 -7.23 18.19 -7.70
CA ALA A 31 -5.92 18.78 -7.97
C ALA A 31 -5.78 20.18 -7.33
N ASP A 32 -6.82 21.01 -7.44
CA ASP A 32 -6.85 22.35 -6.85
C ASP A 32 -6.82 22.30 -5.31
N GLU A 33 -7.54 21.38 -4.68
CA GLU A 33 -7.53 21.19 -3.22
C GLU A 33 -6.16 20.74 -2.71
N VAL A 34 -5.49 19.84 -3.43
CA VAL A 34 -4.16 19.36 -3.09
C VAL A 34 -3.13 20.48 -3.21
N GLU A 35 -3.18 21.30 -4.27
CA GLU A 35 -2.28 22.45 -4.42
C GLU A 35 -2.47 23.47 -3.28
N GLN A 36 -3.71 23.77 -2.90
CA GLN A 36 -4.01 24.64 -1.76
C GLN A 36 -3.52 24.08 -0.43
N PHE A 37 -3.60 22.76 -0.22
CA PHE A 37 -3.05 22.11 0.98
C PHE A 37 -1.52 22.28 1.07
N PHE A 38 -0.81 22.05 -0.04
CA PHE A 38 0.66 22.21 -0.06
C PHE A 38 1.09 23.66 0.13
N LEU A 39 0.36 24.62 -0.43
CA LEU A 39 0.61 26.05 -0.20
C LEU A 39 0.40 26.42 1.28
N GLY A 40 -0.70 26.00 1.89
CA GLY A 40 -0.95 26.24 3.32
C GLY A 40 0.07 25.56 4.25
N MET A 41 0.62 24.41 3.85
CA MET A 41 1.66 23.73 4.60
C MET A 41 3.00 24.47 4.54
N ASN A 42 3.35 25.09 3.41
CA ASN A 42 4.56 25.93 3.32
C ASN A 42 4.47 27.14 4.26
N ASP A 43 3.32 27.84 4.27
CA ASP A 43 3.10 28.97 5.18
C ASP A 43 3.17 28.55 6.65
N MET A 44 2.67 27.34 6.98
CA MET A 44 2.77 26.78 8.33
C MET A 44 4.21 26.39 8.71
N VAL A 45 4.97 25.84 7.77
CA VAL A 45 6.39 25.49 7.97
C VAL A 45 7.21 26.75 8.22
N ASP A 46 6.98 27.82 7.48
CA ASP A 46 7.66 29.10 7.68
C ASP A 46 7.36 29.69 9.07
N ALA A 47 6.09 29.68 9.50
CA ALA A 47 5.71 30.11 10.86
C ALA A 47 6.32 29.23 11.96
N PHE A 48 6.48 27.94 11.70
CA PHE A 48 7.15 27.02 12.63
C PHE A 48 8.66 27.27 12.69
N PHE A 49 9.30 27.62 11.58
CA PHE A 49 10.71 28.01 11.54
C PHE A 49 10.95 29.33 12.28
N GLU A 50 10.11 30.35 12.10
CA GLU A 50 10.18 31.60 12.86
C GLU A 50 10.02 31.36 14.36
N PHE A 51 9.04 30.55 14.75
CA PHE A 51 8.84 30.15 16.15
C PHE A 51 10.02 29.33 16.70
N ALA A 52 10.60 28.44 15.90
CA ALA A 52 11.76 27.66 16.29
C ALA A 52 13.00 28.55 16.49
N GLU A 53 13.23 29.53 15.61
CA GLU A 53 14.32 30.50 15.76
C GLU A 53 14.14 31.35 17.03
N GLU A 54 12.91 31.81 17.32
CA GLU A 54 12.59 32.55 18.55
C GLU A 54 12.83 31.71 19.82
N ILE A 55 12.48 30.42 19.81
CA ILE A 55 12.77 29.49 20.90
C ILE A 55 14.28 29.24 21.06
N THR A 56 15.04 29.21 19.97
CA THR A 56 16.45 28.79 20.00
C THR A 56 17.31 29.78 20.81
N GLU A 57 16.98 31.06 20.82
CA GLU A 57 17.71 32.08 21.61
C GLU A 57 17.42 32.00 23.13
N GLU A 58 16.22 31.57 23.53
CA GLU A 58 15.83 31.47 24.96
C GLU A 58 16.25 30.12 25.60
N VAL A 59 16.46 29.07 24.78
CA VAL A 59 16.66 27.67 25.22
C VAL A 59 18.12 27.29 25.54
N GLN A 60 19.12 28.04 25.05
CA GLN A 60 20.54 27.62 25.11
C GLN A 60 21.10 27.45 26.55
N SER A 61 20.54 28.10 27.57
CA SER A 61 21.09 28.02 28.95
C SER A 61 20.35 27.07 29.88
N THR A 62 19.11 26.70 29.58
CA THR A 62 18.25 25.95 30.51
C THR A 62 17.94 24.51 30.02
N TYR A 63 18.03 24.24 28.72
CA TYR A 63 17.51 22.99 28.14
C TYR A 63 18.53 21.88 27.87
N VAL A 64 19.85 22.13 27.93
CA VAL A 64 20.84 21.04 27.72
C VAL A 64 20.68 19.94 28.77
N ALA A 65 20.30 20.30 30.00
CA ALA A 65 19.97 19.33 31.04
C ALA A 65 18.63 18.59 30.77
N ASP A 66 17.69 19.24 30.08
CA ASP A 66 16.35 18.71 29.82
C ASP A 66 16.28 17.82 28.58
N ILE A 67 17.17 17.98 27.60
CA ILE A 67 17.30 17.05 26.46
C ILE A 67 17.76 15.68 26.93
N ASP A 68 18.74 15.60 27.84
CA ASP A 68 19.17 14.34 28.45
C ASP A 68 18.04 13.70 29.27
N ASN A 69 17.26 14.52 29.99
CA ASN A 69 16.10 14.04 30.73
C ASN A 69 14.97 13.55 29.80
N PHE A 70 14.74 14.22 28.67
CA PHE A 70 13.73 13.84 27.68
C PHE A 70 14.14 12.56 26.92
N ALA A 71 15.41 12.44 26.53
CA ALA A 71 15.94 11.23 25.91
C ALA A 71 15.80 10.03 26.86
N ARG A 72 16.11 10.21 28.15
CA ARG A 72 15.92 9.19 29.18
C ARG A 72 14.45 8.83 29.40
N LEU A 73 13.54 9.82 29.40
CA LEU A 73 12.11 9.61 29.55
C LEU A 73 11.52 8.86 28.34
N HIS A 74 11.98 9.20 27.14
CA HIS A 74 11.58 8.57 25.89
C HIS A 74 12.03 7.11 25.83
N GLU A 75 13.26 6.80 26.25
CA GLU A 75 13.74 5.42 26.33
C GLU A 75 12.93 4.58 27.34
N GLN A 76 12.59 5.16 28.50
CA GLN A 76 11.74 4.49 29.49
C GLN A 76 10.32 4.24 28.97
N PHE A 77 9.71 5.23 28.32
CA PHE A 77 8.36 5.10 27.74
C PHE A 77 8.32 4.08 26.62
N LEU A 78 9.34 4.06 25.76
CA LEU A 78 9.46 3.04 24.72
C LEU A 78 9.66 1.65 25.32
N GLN A 79 10.47 1.48 26.36
CA GLN A 79 10.63 0.17 27.01
C GLN A 79 9.33 -0.31 27.66
N GLU A 80 8.62 0.56 28.39
CA GLU A 80 7.36 0.19 29.06
C GLU A 80 6.22 -0.11 28.08
N LEU A 81 6.21 0.48 26.89
CA LEU A 81 5.21 0.18 25.86
C LEU A 81 5.62 -0.93 24.91
N ALA A 82 6.91 -1.03 24.56
CA ALA A 82 7.39 -2.01 23.59
C ALA A 82 7.43 -3.42 24.18
N GLU A 83 7.85 -3.59 25.43
CA GLU A 83 7.91 -4.90 26.09
C GLU A 83 6.56 -5.63 26.13
N PRO A 84 5.45 -5.04 26.62
CA PRO A 84 4.16 -5.73 26.63
C PRO A 84 3.60 -5.97 25.22
N ILE A 85 3.95 -5.14 24.23
CA ILE A 85 3.55 -5.35 22.83
C ILE A 85 4.34 -6.51 22.21
N LEU A 86 5.65 -6.60 22.47
CA LEU A 86 6.52 -7.68 22.00
C LEU A 86 6.21 -9.01 22.69
N GLU A 87 5.85 -8.99 23.96
CA GLU A 87 5.41 -10.18 24.71
C GLU A 87 4.13 -10.76 24.09
N ILE A 88 3.12 -9.93 23.78
CA ILE A 88 1.93 -10.36 23.04
C ILE A 88 2.28 -10.89 21.65
N TYR A 89 3.24 -10.24 20.96
CA TYR A 89 3.67 -10.67 19.62
C TYR A 89 4.33 -12.05 19.64
N TRP A 90 5.17 -12.35 20.64
CA TRP A 90 5.78 -13.66 20.82
C TRP A 90 4.78 -14.72 21.35
N GLU A 91 3.83 -14.33 22.20
CA GLU A 91 2.77 -15.23 22.67
C GLU A 91 1.83 -15.66 21.53
N LEU A 92 1.64 -14.81 20.52
CA LEU A 92 0.93 -15.14 19.28
C LEU A 92 1.76 -16.00 18.31
N GLU A 93 3.10 -15.96 18.40
CA GLU A 93 4.01 -16.80 17.60
C GLU A 93 4.04 -18.25 18.12
N ASP A 94 3.92 -18.44 19.44
CA ASP A 94 3.81 -19.75 20.10
C ASP A 94 2.41 -20.40 19.96
N ILE A 95 1.39 -19.63 19.58
CA ILE A 95 0.12 -20.18 19.09
C ILE A 95 0.36 -20.70 17.68
N ASN A 96 0.84 -21.94 17.62
CA ASN A 96 0.95 -22.78 16.42
C ASN A 96 -0.23 -22.54 15.46
N ILE A 97 0.02 -21.76 14.40
CA ILE A 97 -0.90 -21.46 13.29
C ILE A 97 -1.21 -22.81 12.61
N THR A 98 -2.20 -23.49 13.18
CA THR A 98 -2.73 -24.75 12.68
C THR A 98 -3.76 -24.41 11.62
N GLU A 99 -3.35 -24.59 10.37
CA GLU A 99 -4.09 -24.79 9.10
C GLU A 99 -5.33 -23.93 8.73
N ASP A 100 -5.97 -23.17 9.63
CA ASP A 100 -7.25 -22.51 9.36
C ASP A 100 -7.33 -21.02 9.79
N VAL A 101 -6.22 -20.41 10.20
CA VAL A 101 -6.20 -18.97 10.50
C VAL A 101 -5.51 -18.24 9.35
N ASP A 102 -6.30 -17.50 8.59
CA ASP A 102 -5.85 -16.58 7.55
C ASP A 102 -4.81 -15.62 8.14
N PRO A 103 -3.52 -15.75 7.77
CA PRO A 103 -2.54 -14.77 8.18
C PRO A 103 -2.97 -13.48 7.50
N GLY A 104 -3.45 -12.49 8.27
CA GLY A 104 -3.85 -11.19 7.74
C GLY A 104 -2.73 -10.43 7.02
N PHE A 105 -1.55 -11.05 6.86
CA PHE A 105 -0.40 -10.58 6.13
C PHE A 105 -0.10 -11.46 4.91
N PRO A 106 0.25 -10.86 3.75
CA PRO A 106 0.60 -11.62 2.57
C PRO A 106 1.82 -12.51 2.79
N TYR A 107 1.77 -13.73 2.27
CA TYR A 107 2.91 -14.66 2.30
C TYR A 107 3.19 -15.26 0.92
N ALA A 108 4.47 -15.54 0.69
CA ALA A 108 4.97 -16.06 -0.58
C ALA A 108 4.73 -17.57 -0.69
N VAL A 109 4.35 -18.01 -1.89
CA VAL A 109 4.19 -19.41 -2.29
C VAL A 109 4.95 -19.61 -3.60
N GLU A 110 5.87 -20.57 -3.63
CA GLU A 110 6.60 -20.91 -4.85
C GLU A 110 5.75 -21.78 -5.79
N ALA A 111 5.97 -21.62 -7.10
CA ALA A 111 5.42 -22.51 -8.10
C ALA A 111 6.06 -23.90 -7.97
N THR A 112 5.25 -24.95 -8.05
CA THR A 112 5.71 -26.34 -7.97
C THR A 112 5.17 -27.14 -9.14
N ILE A 113 5.74 -28.33 -9.38
CA ILE A 113 5.26 -29.24 -10.44
C ILE A 113 3.78 -29.62 -10.22
N LYS A 114 3.30 -29.59 -8.96
CA LYS A 114 1.91 -29.91 -8.62
C LYS A 114 0.97 -28.70 -8.64
N LYS A 115 1.49 -27.48 -8.49
CA LYS A 115 0.71 -26.24 -8.41
C LYS A 115 1.41 -25.16 -9.23
N ASN A 116 0.74 -24.67 -10.27
CA ASN A 116 1.24 -23.61 -11.16
C ASN A 116 2.51 -24.02 -11.92
N ALA A 117 2.52 -25.24 -12.48
CA ALA A 117 3.70 -25.80 -13.17
C ALA A 117 4.18 -24.93 -14.36
N ALA A 118 3.25 -24.33 -15.10
CA ALA A 118 3.56 -23.39 -16.19
C ALA A 118 4.20 -22.07 -15.74
N CYS A 119 4.24 -21.79 -14.44
CA CYS A 119 4.81 -20.55 -13.91
C CYS A 119 6.20 -20.75 -13.30
N ILE A 120 6.75 -21.97 -13.29
CA ILE A 120 8.07 -22.26 -12.71
C ILE A 120 9.15 -21.51 -13.49
N GLY A 121 9.69 -20.45 -12.90
CA GLY A 121 10.74 -19.63 -13.53
C GLY A 121 10.22 -18.61 -14.55
N CYS A 122 8.93 -18.31 -14.54
CA CYS A 122 8.35 -17.19 -15.28
C CYS A 122 8.71 -15.85 -14.61
N SER A 123 9.11 -14.84 -15.39
CA SER A 123 9.43 -13.49 -14.85
C SER A 123 8.21 -12.75 -14.29
N HIS A 124 6.99 -13.17 -14.65
CA HIS A 124 5.74 -12.56 -14.18
C HIS A 124 5.10 -13.31 -13.00
N TYR A 125 5.80 -14.30 -12.43
CA TYR A 125 5.30 -15.01 -11.26
C TYR A 125 5.23 -14.08 -10.05
N HIS A 126 4.04 -13.97 -9.46
CA HIS A 126 3.78 -13.15 -8.28
C HIS A 126 3.83 -13.98 -7.00
N GLY A 127 3.09 -15.10 -6.99
CA GLY A 127 3.14 -16.10 -5.93
C GLY A 127 2.88 -15.58 -4.52
N GLN A 128 1.90 -14.69 -4.33
CA GLN A 128 1.54 -14.17 -3.00
C GLN A 128 0.11 -14.51 -2.65
N VAL A 129 -0.12 -14.92 -1.41
CA VAL A 129 -1.46 -15.17 -0.86
C VAL A 129 -1.96 -13.94 -0.14
N TYR A 130 -3.15 -13.46 -0.47
CA TYR A 130 -3.84 -12.36 0.20
C TYR A 130 -5.17 -12.86 0.75
N GLY A 131 -5.35 -12.83 2.06
CA GLY A 131 -6.62 -13.25 2.68
C GLY A 131 -7.04 -14.67 2.25
N GLY A 132 -6.10 -15.62 2.27
CA GLY A 132 -6.29 -16.99 1.77
C GLY A 132 -6.34 -17.18 0.25
N ASN A 133 -6.29 -16.11 -0.56
CA ASN A 133 -6.35 -16.21 -2.02
C ASN A 133 -4.95 -16.07 -2.65
N LEU A 134 -4.47 -17.13 -3.29
CA LEU A 134 -3.20 -17.11 -4.03
C LEU A 134 -3.35 -16.34 -5.35
N LEU A 135 -2.59 -15.26 -5.50
CA LEU A 135 -2.35 -14.58 -6.76
C LEU A 135 -1.06 -15.12 -7.38
N VAL A 136 -1.20 -15.86 -8.47
CA VAL A 136 -0.13 -16.67 -9.08
C VAL A 136 0.77 -15.83 -9.98
N CYS A 137 0.21 -15.07 -10.90
CA CYS A 137 0.95 -14.32 -11.92
C CYS A 137 0.28 -12.97 -12.19
N ALA A 138 1.06 -11.96 -12.58
CA ALA A 138 0.56 -10.64 -12.95
C ALA A 138 -0.38 -10.67 -14.18
N MET A 139 -0.14 -11.58 -15.12
CA MET A 139 -0.95 -11.76 -16.34
C MET A 139 -2.11 -12.74 -16.15
N HIS A 140 -1.89 -13.78 -15.32
CA HIS A 140 -2.87 -14.81 -15.01
C HIS A 140 -3.02 -14.95 -13.49
N PRO A 141 -3.95 -14.21 -12.87
CA PRO A 141 -4.11 -14.17 -11.41
C PRO A 141 -4.29 -15.54 -10.76
N HIS A 142 -4.90 -16.50 -11.46
CA HIS A 142 -5.11 -17.88 -10.99
C HIS A 142 -4.09 -18.89 -11.54
N GLY A 143 -3.09 -18.43 -12.29
CA GLY A 143 -2.15 -19.29 -12.99
C GLY A 143 -2.66 -19.72 -14.36
N TRP A 144 -1.81 -20.43 -15.09
CA TRP A 144 -2.14 -21.04 -16.38
C TRP A 144 -2.25 -22.55 -16.20
N ASP A 145 -3.31 -23.15 -16.73
CA ASP A 145 -3.65 -24.56 -16.48
C ASP A 145 -2.81 -25.55 -17.30
N ASP A 146 -2.34 -25.15 -18.49
CA ASP A 146 -1.50 -26.02 -19.33
C ASP A 146 -0.04 -26.05 -18.84
N GLN A 147 0.80 -26.82 -19.52
CA GLN A 147 2.23 -26.95 -19.17
C GLN A 147 3.07 -25.72 -19.52
N ASN A 148 2.62 -24.88 -20.48
CA ASN A 148 3.37 -23.74 -20.98
C ASN A 148 2.50 -22.49 -20.96
N CYS A 149 2.92 -21.46 -20.21
CA CYS A 149 2.27 -20.17 -20.16
C CYS A 149 2.49 -19.40 -21.48
N PRO A 150 1.45 -18.82 -22.11
CA PRO A 150 1.60 -18.03 -23.33
C PRO A 150 2.44 -16.76 -23.10
N ASP A 151 2.39 -16.21 -21.89
CA ASP A 151 3.13 -15.01 -21.46
C ASP A 151 4.44 -15.37 -20.75
N TRP A 152 5.02 -16.55 -21.02
CA TRP A 152 6.29 -16.94 -20.45
C TRP A 152 7.43 -16.12 -21.08
N GLU A 153 7.87 -15.09 -20.36
CA GLU A 153 9.09 -14.36 -20.70
C GLU A 153 10.24 -14.79 -19.79
N LYS A 154 11.12 -15.63 -20.31
CA LYS A 154 12.46 -15.86 -19.76
C LYS A 154 13.41 -15.92 -20.94
N GLU A 155 14.56 -15.25 -20.86
CA GLU A 155 15.65 -15.57 -21.77
C GLU A 155 15.99 -17.05 -21.59
N ILE A 156 15.74 -17.85 -22.62
CA ILE A 156 16.24 -19.21 -22.67
C ILE A 156 17.75 -19.05 -22.85
N GLU A 157 18.51 -19.03 -21.76
CA GLU A 157 19.95 -19.23 -21.83
C GLU A 157 20.17 -20.65 -22.39
N CYS A 158 20.54 -20.71 -23.68
CA CYS A 158 20.93 -21.92 -24.41
C CYS A 158 22.28 -22.48 -23.94
#